data_AF-A0A950PQ07-F1
#
_entry.id   AF-A0A950PQ07-F1
#
_cell.length_a   1.000
_cell.length_b   1.000
_cell.length_c   1.000
_cell.angle_alpha   90.00
_cell.angle_beta   90.00
_cell.angle_gamma   90.00
#
_symmetry.space_group_name_H-M   'P 1'
#
loop_
_entity.id
_entity.type
_entity.pdbx_description
1 polymer ?
#
loop_
_entity_poly.entity_id
_entity_poly.type
_entity_poly.pdbx_seq_one_letter_code
_entity_poly.pdbx_strand_id
1 'polypeptide(L)' 'MSGVLDIVREPIDPRRLEASVRPQDGAAVTFFGRVRGYAEDARAIAALSYESYESMAREELGAIAREVR' A
#
# COMPACT_ATOMS: atom_id res chain seq x y z
N MET A 1 12.81 -13.85 -2.29
CA MET A 1 11.98 -12.84 -2.97
C MET A 1 12.14 -11.50 -2.27
N SER A 2 12.57 -10.49 -3.01
CA SER A 2 12.54 -9.09 -2.58
C SER A 2 11.12 -8.58 -2.82
N GLY A 3 10.31 -8.40 -1.77
CA GLY A 3 9.04 -7.69 -1.93
C GLY A 3 9.31 -6.23 -2.26
N VAL A 4 8.47 -5.61 -3.08
CA VAL A 4 8.54 -4.17 -3.35
C VAL A 4 7.92 -3.45 -2.15
N LEU A 5 8.73 -2.67 -1.42
CA LEU A 5 8.30 -1.83 -0.30
C LEU A 5 8.67 -0.39 -0.61
N ASP A 6 7.67 0.48 -0.73
CA ASP A 6 7.91 1.87 -1.11
C ASP A 6 6.88 2.85 -0.55
N ILE A 7 7.30 4.11 -0.47
CA ILE A 7 6.46 5.27 -0.16
C ILE A 7 6.59 6.19 -1.37
N VAL A 8 5.49 6.39 -2.10
CA VAL A 8 5.47 7.09 -3.39
C VAL A 8 4.62 8.35 -3.32
N ARG A 9 4.91 9.31 -4.21
CA ARG A 9 4.10 10.53 -4.39
C ARG A 9 3.26 10.47 -5.68
N GLU A 10 3.57 9.52 -6.54
CA GLU A 10 2.92 9.21 -7.79
C GLU A 10 1.71 8.29 -7.57
N PRO A 11 0.76 8.23 -8.53
CA PRO A 11 -0.32 7.25 -8.49
C PRO A 11 0.20 5.82 -8.37
N ILE A 12 -0.34 5.07 -7.42
CA ILE A 12 -0.03 3.65 -7.23
C ILE A 12 -0.71 2.84 -8.34
N ASP A 13 0.06 1.98 -9.01
CA ASP A 13 -0.44 0.97 -9.96
C ASP A 13 -0.44 -0.42 -9.31
N PRO A 14 -1.61 -0.94 -8.87
CA PRO A 14 -1.70 -2.25 -8.23
C PRO A 14 -1.25 -3.40 -9.14
N ARG A 15 -1.37 -3.27 -10.47
CA ARG A 15 -1.03 -4.34 -11.41
C ARG A 15 0.47 -4.61 -11.43
N ARG A 16 1.29 -3.59 -11.20
CA ARG A 16 2.75 -3.76 -11.04
C ARG A 16 3.12 -4.58 -9.81
N LEU A 17 2.36 -4.43 -8.72
CA LEU A 17 2.59 -5.20 -7.49
C LEU A 17 2.14 -6.65 -7.64
N GLU A 18 0.97 -6.89 -8.24
CA GLU A 18 0.47 -8.24 -8.55
C GLU A 18 1.45 -9.02 -9.45
N ALA A 19 2.04 -8.35 -10.44
CA ALA A 19 3.03 -8.94 -11.33
C ALA A 19 4.37 -9.32 -10.63
N SER A 20 4.60 -8.86 -9.40
CA SER A 20 5.80 -9.20 -8.61
C SER A 20 5.67 -10.53 -7.84
N VAL A 21 4.47 -11.10 -7.76
CA VAL A 21 4.19 -12.40 -7.13
C VAL A 21 4.74 -13.54 -8.01
N ARG A 22 5.12 -14.68 -7.43
CA ARG A 22 5.76 -15.76 -8.22
C ARG A 22 4.74 -16.46 -9.11
N PRO A 23 5.15 -16.90 -10.31
CA PRO A 23 4.29 -17.69 -11.19
C PRO A 23 3.74 -18.98 -10.57
N GLN A 24 4.43 -19.55 -9.58
CA GLN A 24 3.99 -20.76 -8.88
C GLN A 24 2.98 -20.52 -7.75
N ASP A 25 2.75 -19.28 -7.33
CA ASP A 25 1.80 -18.98 -6.27
C ASP A 25 0.37 -19.13 -6.84
N GLY A 26 -0.45 -20.01 -6.25
CA GLY A 26 -1.79 -20.34 -6.77
C GLY A 26 -2.86 -19.26 -6.54
N ALA A 27 -2.53 -18.21 -5.79
CA ALA A 27 -3.41 -17.07 -5.52
C ALA A 27 -2.59 -15.84 -5.14
N ALA A 28 -3.12 -14.66 -5.48
CA ALA A 28 -2.65 -13.37 -5.00
C ALA A 28 -3.84 -12.60 -4.42
N VAL A 29 -3.63 -11.93 -3.29
CA VAL A 29 -4.65 -11.08 -2.65
C VAL A 29 -4.11 -9.67 -2.56
N THR A 30 -4.81 -8.73 -3.17
CA THR A 30 -4.48 -7.30 -3.15
C THR A 30 -5.49 -6.56 -2.27
N PHE A 31 -5.01 -5.81 -1.29
CA PHE A 31 -5.81 -4.83 -0.55
C PHE A 31 -5.50 -3.42 -1.06
N PHE A 32 -6.54 -2.65 -1.43
CA PHE A 32 -6.39 -1.29 -1.95
C PHE A 32 -7.20 -0.29 -1.14
N GLY A 33 -6.50 0.48 -0.31
CA GLY A 33 -7.07 1.60 0.43
C GLY A 33 -7.29 2.80 -0.49
N ARG A 34 -8.53 3.32 -0.56
CA ARG A 34 -8.88 4.51 -1.35
C ARG A 34 -9.49 5.60 -0.47
N VAL A 35 -9.24 6.86 -0.81
CA VAL A 35 -9.94 8.00 -0.19
C VAL A 35 -11.44 7.86 -0.47
N ARG A 36 -12.24 7.98 0.59
CA ARG A 36 -13.72 7.98 0.52
C ARG A 36 -14.20 9.37 0.13
N GLY A 37 -15.34 9.45 -0.56
CA GLY A 37 -15.96 10.74 -0.94
C GLY A 37 -16.67 11.46 0.22
N TYR A 38 -16.99 10.74 1.30
CA TYR A 38 -17.70 11.28 2.45
C TYR A 38 -17.12 10.75 3.76
N ALA A 39 -17.08 11.62 4.76
CA ALA A 39 -16.79 11.26 6.14
C ALA A 39 -18.01 10.60 6.81
N GLU A 40 -17.83 10.08 8.03
CA GLU A 40 -18.88 9.38 8.79
C GLU A 40 -20.06 10.30 9.16
N ASP A 41 -19.79 11.60 9.31
CA ASP A 41 -20.79 12.65 9.55
C ASP A 41 -21.36 13.26 8.26
N ALA A 42 -21.23 12.54 7.14
CA ALA A 42 -21.71 12.93 5.80
C ALA A 42 -21.07 14.18 5.18
N ARG A 43 -20.01 14.75 5.77
CA ARG A 43 -19.26 15.83 5.12
C ARG A 43 -18.50 15.30 3.89
N ALA A 44 -18.51 16.07 2.80
CA ALA A 44 -17.77 15.73 1.59
C ALA A 44 -16.24 15.84 1.83
N ILE A 45 -15.49 14.85 1.33
CA ILE A 45 -14.03 14.83 1.38
C ILE A 45 -13.52 15.06 -0.05
N ALA A 46 -12.78 16.16 -0.25
CA ALA A 46 -12.14 16.45 -1.52
C ALA A 46 -10.87 15.60 -1.72
N ALA A 47 -10.04 15.50 -0.68
CA ALA A 47 -8.80 14.72 -0.67
C ALA A 47 -8.33 14.48 0.77
N LEU A 48 -7.36 13.58 0.94
CA LEU A 48 -6.56 13.45 2.16
C LEU A 48 -5.10 13.79 1.83
N SER A 49 -4.45 14.55 2.71
CA SER A 49 -3.00 14.75 2.68
C SER A 49 -2.34 13.65 3.50
N TYR A 50 -1.29 13.04 2.95
CA TYR A 50 -0.50 12.01 3.62
C TYR A 50 0.91 12.54 3.83
N GLU A 51 1.42 12.37 5.05
CA GLU A 51 2.79 12.71 5.42
C GLU A 51 3.40 11.52 6.16
N SER A 52 4.74 11.40 6.10
CA SER A 52 5.43 10.34 6.82
C SER A 52 6.86 10.75 7.16
N TYR A 53 7.39 10.18 8.24
CA TYR A 53 8.83 10.11 8.45
C TYR A 53 9.36 8.90 7.67
N GLU A 54 9.78 9.14 6.42
CA GLU A 54 9.94 8.07 5.42
C GLU A 54 10.92 6.96 5.82
N SER A 55 12.02 7.29 6.51
CA SER A 55 13.01 6.29 6.97
C SER A 55 12.39 5.30 7.94
N MET A 56 11.75 5.80 9.01
CA MET A 56 11.04 4.96 9.97
C MET A 56 9.91 4.17 9.30
N ALA A 57 9.10 4.83 8.46
CA ALA A 57 7.98 4.15 7.80
C ALA A 57 8.44 2.99 6.90
N ARG A 58 9.57 3.12 6.20
CA ARG A 58 10.17 2.02 5.42
C ARG A 58 10.67 0.88 6.31
N GLU A 59 11.25 1.19 7.46
CA GLU A 59 11.71 0.18 8.43
C GLU A 59 10.53 -0.62 8.99
N GLU A 60 9.46 0.05 9.38
CA GLU A 60 8.23 -0.57 9.91
C GLU A 60 7.51 -1.43 8.86
N LEU A 61 7.36 -0.93 7.63
CA LEU A 61 6.84 -1.74 6.51
C LEU A 61 7.69 -2.99 6.28
N GLY A 62 9.02 -2.85 6.40
CA GLY A 62 9.95 -3.96 6.32
C GLY A 62 9.79 -4.97 7.46
N ALA A 63 9.46 -4.52 8.67
CA ALA A 63 9.18 -5.39 9.81
C ALA A 63 7.93 -6.24 9.57
N ILE A 64 6.83 -5.61 9.17
CA ILE A 64 5.57 -6.30 8.82
C ILE A 64 5.80 -7.32 7.71
N ALA A 65 6.54 -6.95 6.65
CA ALA A 65 6.85 -7.86 5.55
C ALA A 65 7.69 -9.09 5.98
N ARG A 66 8.45 -8.99 7.08
CA ARG A 66 9.18 -10.12 7.66
C ARG A 66 8.29 -11.01 8.53
N GLU A 67 7.28 -10.44 9.20
CA GLU A 67 6.34 -11.19 10.04
C GLU A 67 5.41 -12.11 9.24
N VAL A 68 5.12 -11.75 7.98
CA VAL A 68 4.21 -12.50 7.09
C VAL A 68 4.91 -13.52 6.19
N ARG A 69 6.23 -13.73 6.36
CA ARG A 69 7.02 -14.71 5.60
C ARG A 69 6.93 -16.11 6.18
#